data_AF-A0A957GEC9-F1
#
_entry.id   AF-A0A957GEC9-F1
#
_cell.length_a   1.000
_cell.length_b   1.000
_cell.length_c   1.000
_cell.angle_alpha   90.00
_cell.angle_beta   90.00
_cell.angle_gamma   90.00
#
_symmetry.space_group_name_H-M   'P 1'
#
loop_
_entity.id
_entity.type
_entity.pdbx_description
1 polymer ?
#
loop_
_entity_poly.entity_id
_entity_poly.type
_entity_poly.pdbx_seq_one_letter_code
_entity_poly.pdbx_strand_id
1 'polypeptide(L)' 'MDNELQQLTLANLAKQCSQESSRFFHQQAHDPRYCYELFRRAIVESDQMAWRLLIAQYRPLVTSWVHRHSYFASCA' A
#
# COMPACT_ATOMS: atom_id res chain seq x y z
N MET A 1 -4.51 11.09 -18.03
CA MET A 1 -4.98 9.69 -17.98
C MET A 1 -5.11 9.22 -16.53
N ASP A 2 -5.56 10.07 -15.61
CA ASP A 2 -5.80 9.72 -14.20
C ASP A 2 -7.24 9.29 -13.94
N ASN A 3 -8.14 9.64 -14.88
CA ASN A 3 -9.57 9.33 -14.82
C ASN A 3 -9.84 7.81 -14.80
N GLU A 4 -8.99 6.99 -15.42
CA GLU A 4 -9.13 5.52 -15.39
C GLU A 4 -8.88 4.97 -13.99
N LEU A 5 -7.88 5.49 -13.27
CA LEU A 5 -7.59 5.08 -11.89
C LEU A 5 -8.71 5.48 -10.93
N GLN A 6 -9.33 6.64 -11.16
CA GLN A 6 -10.48 7.11 -10.39
C GLN A 6 -11.72 6.22 -10.57
N GLN A 7 -11.87 5.58 -11.73
CA GLN A 7 -13.00 4.67 -12.01
C GLN A 7 -12.76 3.24 -11.49
N LEU A 8 -11.54 2.88 -11.12
CA LEU A 8 -11.26 1.58 -10.55
C LEU A 8 -11.95 1.41 -9.19
N THR A 9 -12.47 0.20 -8.97
CA THR A 9 -12.98 -0.21 -7.67
C THR A 9 -11.84 -0.31 -6.66
N LEU A 10 -12.15 -0.13 -5.37
CA LEU A 10 -11.16 -0.29 -4.29
C LEU A 10 -10.49 -1.67 -4.30
N ALA A 11 -11.24 -2.72 -4.63
CA ALA A 11 -10.71 -4.08 -4.74
C ALA A 11 -9.66 -4.20 -5.85
N ASN A 12 -9.93 -3.60 -7.03
CA ASN A 12 -8.98 -3.60 -8.14
C ASN A 12 -7.76 -2.75 -7.82
N LEU A 13 -7.94 -1.57 -7.20
CA LEU A 13 -6.82 -0.72 -6.75
C LEU A 13 -5.94 -1.45 -5.73
N ALA A 14 -6.52 -2.09 -4.72
CA ALA A 14 -5.77 -2.83 -3.72
C ALA A 14 -5.01 -4.01 -4.35
N LYS A 15 -5.63 -4.75 -5.27
CA LYS A 15 -4.98 -5.84 -6.00
C LYS A 15 -3.80 -5.34 -6.83
N GLN A 16 -3.99 -4.29 -7.63
CA GLN A 16 -2.93 -3.71 -8.45
C GLN A 16 -1.81 -3.15 -7.59
N CYS A 17 -2.14 -2.38 -6.54
CA CYS A 17 -1.15 -1.87 -5.59
C CYS A 17 -0.33 -3.01 -4.96
N SER A 18 -0.95 -4.14 -4.63
CA SER A 18 -0.24 -5.32 -4.12
C SER A 18 0.74 -5.91 -5.13
N GLN A 19 0.30 -6.05 -6.39
CA GLN A 19 1.14 -6.56 -7.48
C GLN A 19 2.32 -5.63 -7.78
N GLU A 20 2.07 -4.33 -7.89
CA GLU A 20 3.10 -3.33 -8.16
C GLU A 20 4.08 -3.18 -6.99
N SER A 21 3.59 -3.29 -5.75
CA SER A 21 4.45 -3.34 -4.55
C SER A 21 5.38 -4.56 -4.59
N SER A 22 4.85 -5.73 -4.95
CA SER A 22 5.67 -6.94 -5.10
C SER A 22 6.75 -6.76 -6.17
N ARG A 23 6.41 -6.20 -7.33
CA ARG A 23 7.39 -5.87 -8.38
C ARG A 23 8.46 -4.91 -7.89
N PHE A 24 8.09 -3.87 -7.15
CA PHE A 24 9.03 -2.94 -6.54
C PHE A 24 10.03 -3.67 -5.62
N PHE A 25 9.55 -4.56 -4.74
CA PHE A 25 10.44 -5.33 -3.87
C PHE A 25 11.36 -6.31 -4.62
N HIS A 26 10.94 -6.77 -5.81
CA HIS A 26 11.76 -7.60 -6.70
C HIS A 26 12.61 -6.77 -7.68
N GLN A 27 12.70 -5.44 -7.51
CA GLN A 27 13.46 -4.52 -8.37
C GLN A 27 13.02 -4.56 -9.85
N GLN A 28 11.74 -4.85 -10.08
CA GLN A 28 11.13 -4.85 -11.41
C GLN A 28 10.49 -3.49 -11.71
N ALA A 29 10.25 -3.24 -13.00
CA ALA A 29 9.42 -2.11 -13.41
C ALA A 29 8.05 -2.21 -12.74
N HIS A 30 7.62 -1.13 -12.10
CA HIS A 30 6.38 -1.08 -11.34
C HIS A 30 5.70 0.27 -11.55
N ASP A 31 4.39 0.31 -11.31
CA ASP A 31 3.58 1.51 -11.38
C ASP A 31 3.04 1.92 -10.00
N PRO A 32 3.61 2.97 -9.36
CA PRO A 32 3.18 3.38 -8.02
C PRO A 32 1.81 4.07 -8.01
N ARG A 33 1.26 4.46 -9.17
CA ARG A 33 0.03 5.26 -9.26
C ARG A 33 -1.18 4.57 -8.63
N TYR A 34 -1.27 3.23 -8.73
CA TYR A 34 -2.34 2.45 -8.09
C TYR A 34 -2.30 2.57 -6.56
N CYS A 35 -1.11 2.55 -5.97
CA CYS A 35 -0.95 2.72 -4.54
C CYS A 35 -1.26 4.16 -4.12
N TYR A 36 -0.79 5.16 -4.87
CA TYR A 36 -1.09 6.56 -4.58
C TYR A 36 -2.58 6.90 -4.66
N GLU A 37 -3.32 6.30 -5.59
CA GLU A 37 -4.77 6.48 -5.62
C GLU A 37 -5.44 5.86 -4.39
N LEU A 38 -4.96 4.69 -3.90
CA LEU A 38 -5.43 4.11 -2.64
C LEU A 38 -5.14 5.02 -1.44
N PHE A 39 -3.95 5.65 -1.39
CA PHE A 39 -3.62 6.67 -0.39
C PHE A 39 -4.53 7.89 -0.50
N ARG A 40 -4.79 8.39 -1.70
CA ARG A 40 -5.65 9.55 -1.94
C ARG A 40 -7.07 9.30 -1.42
N ARG A 41 -7.67 8.16 -1.75
CA ARG A 41 -9.02 7.82 -1.26
C ARG A 41 -9.06 7.62 0.25
N ALA A 42 -8.03 6.99 0.82
CA ALA A 42 -7.94 6.79 2.27
C ALA A 42 -7.79 8.13 3.03
N ILE A 43 -6.87 9.01 2.60
CA ILE A 43 -6.49 10.22 3.34
C ILE A 43 -7.37 11.41 2.95
N VAL A 44 -7.50 11.69 1.65
CA VAL A 44 -8.17 12.91 1.16
C VAL A 44 -9.68 12.73 1.19
N GLU A 45 -10.18 11.57 0.74
CA GLU A 45 -11.63 11.30 0.72
C GLU A 45 -12.14 10.69 2.04
N SER A 46 -11.24 10.40 2.99
CA SER A 46 -11.57 9.76 4.27
C SER A 46 -12.35 8.44 4.12
N ASP A 47 -12.12 7.72 3.01
CA ASP A 47 -12.77 6.44 2.76
C ASP A 47 -12.23 5.38 3.73
N GLN A 48 -13.10 4.92 4.62
CA GLN A 48 -12.77 3.95 5.66
C GLN A 48 -12.36 2.58 5.11
N MET A 49 -12.93 2.16 3.99
CA MET A 49 -12.57 0.91 3.35
C MET A 49 -11.20 1.03 2.67
N ALA A 50 -10.95 2.14 1.97
CA ALA A 50 -9.64 2.45 1.41
C ALA A 50 -8.57 2.48 2.52
N TRP A 51 -8.87 3.09 3.66
CA TRP A 51 -7.99 3.12 4.83
C TRP A 51 -7.64 1.72 5.35
N ARG A 52 -8.65 0.85 5.49
CA ARG A 52 -8.42 -0.55 5.92
C ARG A 52 -7.53 -1.31 4.94
N LEU A 53 -7.78 -1.16 3.65
CA LEU A 53 -6.97 -1.80 2.60
C LEU A 53 -5.54 -1.27 2.59
N LEU A 54 -5.37 0.05 2.78
CA LEU A 54 -4.06 0.68 2.89
C LEU A 54 -3.25 0.12 4.06
N ILE A 55 -3.86 0.06 5.25
CA ILE A 55 -3.21 -0.52 6.43
C ILE A 55 -2.88 -1.99 6.20
N ALA A 56 -3.80 -2.79 5.64
CA ALA A 56 -3.56 -4.19 5.35
C ALA A 56 -2.38 -4.39 4.39
N GLN A 57 -2.26 -3.55 3.36
CA GLN A 57 -1.20 -3.61 2.35
C GLN A 57 0.19 -3.31 2.94
N TYR A 58 0.30 -2.30 3.81
CA TYR A 58 1.60 -1.84 4.32
C TYR A 58 1.97 -2.41 5.70
N ARG A 59 1.03 -3.03 6.41
CA ARG A 59 1.30 -3.64 7.72
C ARG A 59 2.46 -4.65 7.72
N PRO A 60 2.61 -5.56 6.75
CA PRO A 60 3.75 -6.49 6.72
C PRO A 60 5.09 -5.76 6.62
N LEU A 61 5.13 -4.70 5.80
CA LEU A 61 6.32 -3.89 5.58
C LEU A 61 6.73 -3.16 6.86
N VAL A 62 5.79 -2.43 7.48
CA VAL A 62 6.04 -1.72 8.74
C VAL A 62 6.42 -2.68 9.86
N THR A 63 5.74 -3.84 9.94
CA THR A 63 6.08 -4.89 10.91
C THR A 63 7.53 -5.36 10.72
N SER A 64 7.96 -5.57 9.47
CA SER A 64 9.33 -6.01 9.18
C SER A 64 10.38 -4.98 9.62
N TRP A 65 10.09 -3.68 9.47
CA TRP A 65 10.97 -2.61 9.92
C TRP A 65 11.07 -2.55 11.44
N VAL A 66 9.92 -2.68 12.13
CA VAL A 66 9.89 -2.73 13.60
C VAL A 66 10.73 -3.90 14.12
N HIS A 67 10.58 -5.10 13.54
CA HIS A 67 11.34 -6.28 13.97
C HIS A 67 12.84 -6.18 13.70
N ARG A 68 13.25 -5.44 12.65
CA ARG A 68 14.67 -5.22 12.32
C ARG A 68 15.32 -4.11 13.14
N HIS A 69 14.53 -3.34 13.88
CA HIS A 69 15.06 -2.23 14.67
C HIS A 69 15.77 -2.77 15.92
N SER A 70 17.00 -2.33 16.16
CA SER A 70 17.87 -2.83 17.24
C SER A 70 17.24 -2.74 18.63
N TYR A 71 16.48 -1.67 18.88
CA TYR A 71 15.78 -1.48 20.16
C TYR A 71 14.53 -2.35 20.34
N PHE A 72 13.97 -2.91 19.26
CA PHE A 72 12.88 -3.89 19.38
C PHE A 72 13.44 -5.26 19.75
N ALA A 73 14.58 -5.65 19.16
CA ALA A 73 15.26 -6.90 19.47
C ALA A 73 15.73 -7.01 20.93
N SER A 74 15.98 -5.88 21.60
CA SER A 74 16.34 -5.84 23.03
C SER A 74 15.16 -5.94 24.01
N CYS A 75 13.92 -5.90 23.51
CA CYS A 75 12.70 -6.00 24.32
C CYS A 75 12.03 -7.38 24.25
N ALA A 76 12.50 -8.26 23.37
CA ALA A 76 11.98 -9.63 23.18
C ALA A 76 12.81 -10.64 23.98
#